data_AF-A0A242LKY7-F1
#
_entry.id   AF-A0A242LKY7-F1
#
_cell.length_a   1.000
_cell.length_b   1.000
_cell.length_c   1.000
_cell.angle_alpha   90.00
_cell.angle_beta   90.00
_cell.angle_gamma   90.00
#
_symmetry.space_group_name_H-M   'P 1'
#
loop_
_entity.id
_entity.type
_entity.pdbx_description
1 polymer ?
#
loop_
_entity_poly.entity_id
_entity_poly.type
_entity_poly.pdbx_seq_one_letter_code
_entity_poly.pdbx_strand_id
1 'polypeptide(L)'
;MSFFPLILASLYLLKNGKTGRWLLLTIGMTGIGLAHFISLEIASIFIGLYILLNLKKFLKKEVIVAIVKAAGVTILLLAFYLVPVFEQMRHVTFQVTSKPLTLISERSYFLGELLANSFKNKVFHASSANIGVILLLGLVLYTGMLFKRDAPNRTLIILALFFMFMTTNLFPWQLFDQTPLNTIQFPWRFLSIATLLVAFLIANDDLGLFKRYPSSQLVLATVILLGVGLYEKESIDTEGKRLLSHQSYDQTNSYYIGAGHEYLPTEVDYEIIKKIKNRQLTYDNEEVEIKKVEMTFDSVAFDYQTKNTKEATVTVPFIYYYGYQAKIVSNGKEKIVPTVLNKQTGLVDVSLADKGSVVVSYQPTWAQKISLGISISTLLVGIMWQGGTRVLVRLKLKK
;
A
#
# COMPACT_ATOMS: atom_id res chain seq x y z
N MET A 1 4.94 -8.68 3.32
CA MET A 1 4.89 -9.95 4.08
C MET A 1 5.90 -10.00 5.24
N SER A 2 7.11 -9.47 5.10
CA SER A 2 8.18 -9.58 6.11
C SER A 2 7.82 -9.05 7.52
N PHE A 3 6.92 -8.07 7.62
CA PHE A 3 6.46 -7.51 8.89
C PHE A 3 5.27 -8.25 9.53
N PHE A 4 4.59 -9.14 8.79
CA PHE A 4 3.41 -9.85 9.28
C PHE A 4 3.70 -10.75 10.50
N PRO A 5 4.84 -11.47 10.57
CA PRO A 5 5.22 -12.22 11.77
C PRO A 5 5.30 -11.35 13.04
N LEU A 6 5.72 -10.08 12.93
CA LEU A 6 5.76 -9.17 14.08
C LEU A 6 4.36 -8.85 14.60
N ILE A 7 3.36 -8.74 13.71
CA ILE A 7 1.97 -8.54 14.10
C ILE A 7 1.47 -9.76 14.85
N LEU A 8 1.62 -10.96 14.29
CA LEU A 8 1.20 -12.20 14.95
C LEU A 8 1.88 -12.37 16.32
N ALA A 9 3.19 -12.14 16.39
CA ALA A 9 3.94 -12.18 17.64
C ALA A 9 3.42 -11.16 18.65
N SER A 10 3.14 -9.93 18.24
CA SER A 10 2.58 -8.90 19.12
C SER A 10 1.20 -9.28 19.63
N LEU A 11 0.29 -9.72 18.75
CA LEU A 11 -1.05 -10.17 19.13
C LEU A 11 -1.02 -11.35 20.11
N TYR A 12 -0.10 -12.30 19.91
CA TYR A 12 0.11 -13.41 20.84
C TYR A 12 0.58 -12.93 22.23
N LEU A 13 1.55 -12.01 22.27
CA LEU A 13 2.07 -11.45 23.52
C LEU A 13 1.00 -10.63 24.27
N LEU A 14 0.25 -9.79 23.55
CA LEU A 14 -0.82 -8.96 24.12
C LEU A 14 -1.97 -9.82 24.66
N LYS A 15 -2.41 -10.84 23.92
CA LYS A 15 -3.40 -11.82 24.38
C LYS A 15 -2.99 -12.48 25.72
N ASN A 16 -1.69 -12.70 25.90
CA ASN A 16 -1.10 -13.30 27.09
C ASN A 16 -0.69 -12.27 28.17
N GLY A 17 -1.17 -11.03 28.08
CA GLY A 17 -0.96 -10.00 29.12
C GLY A 17 0.42 -9.32 29.11
N LYS A 18 1.29 -9.61 28.14
CA LYS A 18 2.62 -8.98 28.01
C LYS A 18 2.51 -7.62 27.31
N THR A 19 1.78 -6.69 27.93
CA THR A 19 1.38 -5.39 27.35
C THR A 19 2.56 -4.44 27.08
N GLY A 20 3.68 -4.57 27.80
CA GLY A 20 4.90 -3.78 27.57
C GLY A 20 5.56 -3.99 26.19
N ARG A 21 5.12 -4.98 25.41
CA ARG A 21 5.64 -5.30 24.07
C ARG A 21 4.81 -4.69 22.93
N TRP A 22 3.94 -3.73 23.22
CA TRP A 22 3.07 -3.07 22.23
C TRP A 22 3.82 -2.43 21.05
N LEU A 23 5.08 -2.03 21.23
CA LEU A 23 5.92 -1.50 20.15
C LEU A 23 6.15 -2.48 18.99
N LEU A 24 6.07 -3.79 19.23
CA LEU A 24 6.15 -4.76 18.15
C LEU A 24 5.00 -4.59 17.14
N LEU A 25 3.80 -4.25 17.64
CA LEU A 25 2.66 -3.94 16.79
C LEU A 25 2.89 -2.64 16.02
N THR A 26 3.43 -1.61 16.68
CA THR A 26 3.80 -0.35 16.02
C THR A 26 4.80 -0.56 14.90
N ILE A 27 5.89 -1.29 15.15
CA ILE A 27 6.93 -1.55 14.15
C ILE A 27 6.35 -2.37 12.99
N GLY A 28 5.57 -3.41 13.30
CA GLY A 28 4.92 -4.24 12.28
C GLY A 28 3.97 -3.42 11.39
N MET A 29 3.06 -2.66 11.99
CA MET A 29 2.08 -1.86 11.24
C MET A 29 2.72 -0.67 10.51
N THR A 30 3.70 0.01 11.11
CA THR A 30 4.44 1.09 10.44
C THR A 30 5.23 0.54 9.26
N GLY A 31 5.95 -0.58 9.43
CA GLY A 31 6.70 -1.22 8.35
C GLY A 31 5.82 -1.68 7.19
N ILE A 32 4.62 -2.19 7.48
CA ILE A 32 3.63 -2.50 6.43
C ILE A 32 3.13 -1.22 5.78
N GLY A 33 2.76 -0.20 6.57
CA GLY A 33 2.22 1.06 6.06
C GLY A 33 3.19 1.83 5.18
N LEU A 34 4.50 1.72 5.42
CA LEU A 34 5.54 2.29 4.56
C LEU A 34 5.78 1.48 3.28
N ALA A 35 5.47 0.18 3.29
CA ALA A 35 5.74 -0.71 2.17
C ALA A 35 4.56 -0.82 1.19
N HIS A 36 3.33 -0.96 1.71
CA HIS A 36 2.16 -1.21 0.88
C HIS A 36 0.86 -0.91 1.64
N PHE A 37 0.11 0.10 1.20
CA PHE A 37 -1.11 0.56 1.87
C PHE A 37 -2.21 -0.52 1.95
N ILE A 38 -2.44 -1.29 0.89
CA ILE A 38 -3.47 -2.35 0.90
C ILE A 38 -3.10 -3.48 1.88
N SER A 39 -1.80 -3.72 2.09
CA SER A 39 -1.36 -4.69 3.10
C SER A 39 -1.65 -4.19 4.53
N LEU A 40 -1.68 -2.87 4.74
CA LEU A 40 -2.05 -2.26 6.02
C LEU A 40 -3.53 -2.50 6.32
N GLU A 41 -4.40 -2.38 5.30
CA GLU A 41 -5.82 -2.70 5.38
C GLU A 41 -6.05 -4.18 5.75
N ILE A 42 -5.42 -5.10 5.02
CA ILE A 42 -5.53 -6.55 5.27
C ILE A 42 -5.02 -6.92 6.67
N ALA A 43 -3.89 -6.35 7.10
CA ALA A 43 -3.36 -6.56 8.43
C ALA A 43 -4.30 -6.04 9.53
N SER A 44 -4.98 -4.92 9.29
CA SER A 44 -5.97 -4.35 10.21
C SER A 44 -7.20 -5.24 10.34
N ILE A 45 -7.69 -5.80 9.23
CA ILE A 45 -8.78 -6.79 9.22
C ILE A 45 -8.37 -8.02 10.04
N PHE A 46 -7.16 -8.55 9.83
CA PHE A 46 -6.63 -9.67 10.61
C PHE A 46 -6.56 -9.36 12.11
N ILE A 47 -6.02 -8.20 12.50
CA ILE A 47 -5.96 -7.77 13.91
C ILE A 47 -7.37 -7.69 14.50
N GLY A 48 -8.32 -7.07 13.80
CA GLY A 48 -9.71 -6.95 14.24
C GLY A 48 -10.36 -8.31 14.47
N LEU A 49 -10.30 -9.22 13.49
CA LEU A 49 -10.85 -10.57 13.60
C LEU A 49 -10.17 -11.38 14.71
N TYR A 50 -8.85 -11.26 14.86
CA TYR A 50 -8.12 -11.93 15.94
C TYR A 50 -8.57 -11.44 17.33
N ILE A 51 -8.78 -10.12 17.48
CA ILE A 51 -9.31 -9.53 18.71
C ILE A 51 -10.74 -10.02 18.98
N LEU A 52 -11.61 -10.02 17.96
CA LEU A 52 -13.00 -10.47 18.07
C LEU A 52 -13.10 -11.94 18.53
N LEU A 53 -12.25 -12.82 18.01
CA LEU A 53 -12.20 -14.22 18.45
C LEU A 53 -11.54 -14.42 19.83
N ASN A 54 -10.96 -13.38 20.42
CA ASN A 54 -10.28 -13.41 21.72
C ASN A 54 -10.74 -12.30 22.67
N LEU A 55 -11.98 -11.80 22.54
CA LEU A 55 -12.49 -10.60 23.21
C LEU A 55 -12.19 -10.56 24.72
N LYS A 56 -12.45 -11.65 25.44
CA LYS A 56 -12.21 -11.73 26.90
C LYS A 56 -10.78 -11.36 27.31
N LYS A 57 -9.78 -11.64 26.46
CA LYS A 57 -8.38 -11.31 26.73
C LYS A 57 -8.04 -9.87 26.32
N PHE A 58 -8.65 -9.38 25.24
CA PHE A 58 -8.37 -8.07 24.67
C PHE A 58 -9.18 -6.92 25.27
N LEU A 59 -10.30 -7.20 25.96
CA LEU A 59 -11.10 -6.20 26.68
C LEU A 59 -10.47 -5.78 28.03
N LYS A 60 -9.34 -6.37 28.42
CA LYS A 60 -8.60 -5.92 29.60
C LYS A 60 -8.03 -4.52 29.37
N LYS A 61 -8.19 -3.63 30.36
CA LYS A 61 -7.78 -2.21 30.28
C LYS A 61 -6.33 -2.06 29.81
N GLU A 62 -5.42 -2.86 30.35
CA GLU A 62 -3.99 -2.78 30.04
C GLU A 62 -3.69 -3.15 28.58
N VAL A 63 -4.45 -4.11 28.02
CA VAL A 63 -4.32 -4.57 26.64
C VAL A 63 -4.92 -3.56 25.67
N ILE A 64 -6.08 -2.98 26.00
CA ILE A 64 -6.69 -1.89 25.22
C ILE A 64 -5.71 -0.71 25.13
N VAL A 65 -5.17 -0.27 26.28
CA VAL A 65 -4.20 0.84 26.31
C VAL A 65 -2.96 0.52 25.47
N ALA A 66 -2.46 -0.72 25.51
CA ALA A 66 -1.34 -1.14 24.67
C ALA A 66 -1.65 -1.05 23.16
N ILE A 67 -2.84 -1.50 22.74
CA ILE A 67 -3.27 -1.42 21.33
C ILE A 67 -3.49 0.02 20.89
N VAL A 68 -4.16 0.83 21.71
CA VAL A 68 -4.41 2.26 21.41
C VAL A 68 -3.08 3.01 21.29
N LYS A 69 -2.12 2.77 22.18
CA LYS A 69 -0.76 3.30 22.05
C LYS A 69 -0.11 2.86 20.75
N ALA A 70 -0.18 1.58 20.42
CA ALA A 70 0.43 1.05 19.22
C ALA A 70 -0.16 1.67 17.94
N ALA A 71 -1.49 1.76 17.88
CA ALA A 71 -2.22 2.36 16.76
C ALA A 71 -1.94 3.86 16.64
N GLY A 72 -2.02 4.61 17.75
CA GLY A 72 -1.75 6.04 17.78
C GLY A 72 -0.33 6.38 17.31
N VAL A 73 0.69 5.69 17.82
CA VAL A 73 2.07 5.90 17.38
C VAL A 73 2.27 5.50 15.92
N THR A 74 1.61 4.43 15.45
CA THR A 74 1.65 4.04 14.03
C THR A 74 1.09 5.16 13.14
N ILE A 75 -0.10 5.70 13.48
CA ILE A 75 -0.74 6.78 12.72
C ILE A 75 0.16 8.02 12.70
N LEU A 76 0.75 8.39 13.84
CA LEU A 76 1.65 9.54 13.93
C LEU A 76 2.93 9.34 13.10
N LEU A 77 3.50 8.13 13.09
CA LEU A 77 4.68 7.79 12.27
C LEU A 77 4.36 7.79 10.77
N LEU A 78 3.14 7.41 10.38
CA LEU A 78 2.69 7.38 8.98
C LEU A 78 2.02 8.70 8.53
N ALA A 79 1.86 9.67 9.44
CA ALA A 79 1.13 10.91 9.18
C ALA A 79 1.69 11.68 7.97
N PHE A 80 3.01 11.68 7.78
CA PHE A 80 3.69 12.37 6.68
C PHE A 80 3.21 11.98 5.27
N TYR A 81 2.58 10.81 5.09
CA TYR A 81 1.96 10.45 3.80
C TYR A 81 0.45 10.24 3.91
N LEU A 82 -0.07 9.79 5.06
CA LEU A 82 -1.52 9.64 5.25
C LEU A 82 -2.23 11.00 5.12
N VAL A 83 -1.69 12.04 5.75
CA VAL A 83 -2.29 13.38 5.69
C VAL A 83 -2.27 13.96 4.27
N PRO A 84 -1.16 13.92 3.51
CA PRO A 84 -1.17 14.32 2.10
C PRO A 84 -2.15 13.53 1.23
N VAL A 85 -2.27 12.21 1.43
CA VAL A 85 -3.26 11.39 0.68
C VAL A 85 -4.68 11.87 0.96
N PHE A 86 -5.05 12.08 2.23
CA PHE A 86 -6.37 12.63 2.57
C PHE A 86 -6.57 14.05 2.05
N GLU A 87 -5.53 14.89 2.05
CA GLU A 87 -5.59 16.24 1.47
C GLU A 87 -5.86 16.18 -0.04
N GLN A 88 -5.16 15.32 -0.77
CA GLN A 88 -5.39 15.13 -2.21
C GLN A 88 -6.82 14.64 -2.46
N MET A 89 -7.27 13.59 -1.77
CA MET A 89 -8.60 13.01 -1.95
C MET A 89 -9.75 13.95 -1.57
N ARG A 90 -9.48 14.98 -0.75
CA ARG A 90 -10.47 16.02 -0.42
C ARG A 90 -10.64 17.05 -1.54
N HIS A 91 -9.59 17.33 -2.32
CA HIS A 91 -9.59 18.36 -3.36
C HIS A 91 -9.82 17.80 -4.77
N VAL A 92 -9.40 16.55 -5.02
CA VAL A 92 -9.44 15.90 -6.32
C VAL A 92 -10.13 14.55 -6.18
N THR A 93 -11.05 14.26 -7.10
CA THR A 93 -11.59 12.90 -7.22
C THR A 93 -10.62 12.09 -8.09
N PHE A 94 -10.22 10.93 -7.59
CA PHE A 94 -9.30 10.02 -8.29
C PHE A 94 -10.03 8.83 -8.91
N GLN A 95 -9.42 8.21 -9.91
CA GLN A 95 -9.97 7.03 -10.59
C GLN A 95 -10.13 5.84 -9.63
N VAL A 96 -9.23 5.66 -8.66
CA VAL A 96 -9.31 4.60 -7.64
C VAL A 96 -10.63 4.62 -6.87
N THR A 97 -11.25 5.79 -6.71
CA THR A 97 -12.53 5.96 -6.01
C THR A 97 -13.73 5.91 -6.96
N SER A 98 -13.60 6.44 -8.19
CA SER A 98 -14.73 6.69 -9.10
C SER A 98 -14.85 5.65 -10.23
N LYS A 99 -13.74 5.04 -10.62
CA LYS A 99 -13.58 4.09 -11.72
C LYS A 99 -12.60 2.99 -11.27
N PRO A 100 -12.98 2.12 -10.32
CA PRO A 100 -12.07 1.13 -9.79
C PRO A 100 -11.53 0.23 -10.91
N LEU A 101 -10.23 -0.08 -10.87
CA LEU A 101 -9.53 -0.87 -11.88
C LEU A 101 -10.20 -2.24 -12.12
N THR A 102 -10.77 -2.81 -11.07
CA THR A 102 -11.47 -4.09 -11.07
C THR A 102 -12.45 -4.12 -9.91
N LEU A 103 -13.47 -4.97 -10.04
CA LEU A 103 -14.29 -5.36 -8.90
C LEU A 103 -13.62 -6.55 -8.19
N ILE A 104 -13.68 -6.54 -6.86
CA ILE A 104 -13.11 -7.60 -6.03
C ILE A 104 -13.84 -8.93 -6.23
N SER A 105 -15.15 -8.89 -6.49
CA SER A 105 -15.96 -10.07 -6.79
C SER A 105 -15.51 -10.79 -8.06
N GLU A 106 -15.19 -10.04 -9.11
CA GLU A 106 -14.73 -10.55 -10.41
C GLU A 106 -13.33 -11.18 -10.37
N ARG A 107 -12.55 -10.90 -9.31
CA ARG A 107 -11.18 -11.42 -9.13
C ARG A 107 -11.09 -12.54 -8.09
N SER A 108 -12.23 -13.01 -7.61
CA SER A 108 -12.31 -14.17 -6.72
C SER A 108 -12.08 -15.49 -7.47
N TYR A 109 -11.61 -16.51 -6.76
CA TYR A 109 -11.27 -17.81 -7.36
C TYR A 109 -12.37 -18.84 -7.14
N PHE A 110 -12.57 -19.75 -8.11
CA PHE A 110 -13.25 -21.00 -7.80
C PHE A 110 -12.40 -21.83 -6.83
N LEU A 111 -13.04 -22.42 -5.82
CA LEU A 111 -12.33 -23.23 -4.81
C LEU A 111 -11.48 -24.34 -5.45
N GLY A 112 -12.02 -25.05 -6.45
CA GLY A 112 -11.31 -26.11 -7.16
C GLY A 112 -10.04 -25.63 -7.87
N GLU A 113 -10.08 -24.45 -8.47
CA GLU A 113 -8.91 -23.84 -9.12
C GLU A 113 -7.85 -23.45 -8.12
N LEU A 114 -8.23 -22.79 -7.01
CA LEU A 114 -7.32 -22.40 -5.95
C LEU A 114 -6.60 -23.62 -5.33
N LEU A 115 -7.34 -24.71 -5.08
CA LEU A 115 -6.78 -25.96 -4.59
C LEU A 115 -5.85 -26.61 -5.62
N ALA A 116 -6.26 -26.67 -6.90
CA ALA A 116 -5.45 -27.24 -7.97
C ALA A 116 -4.15 -26.43 -8.19
N ASN A 117 -4.23 -25.10 -8.16
CA ASN A 117 -3.07 -24.21 -8.28
C ASN A 117 -2.13 -24.37 -7.09
N SER A 118 -2.66 -24.51 -5.87
CA SER A 118 -1.88 -24.76 -4.64
C SER A 118 -1.19 -26.13 -4.66
N PHE A 119 -1.89 -27.18 -5.08
CA PHE A 119 -1.32 -28.52 -5.17
C PHE A 119 -0.19 -28.59 -6.22
N LYS A 120 -0.35 -27.88 -7.34
CA LYS A 120 0.66 -27.79 -8.39
C LYS A 120 1.80 -26.82 -8.09
N ASN A 121 1.72 -26.01 -7.02
CA ASN A 121 2.64 -24.90 -6.76
C ASN A 121 2.83 -23.99 -7.98
N LYS A 122 1.75 -23.66 -8.70
CA LYS A 122 1.88 -22.88 -9.94
C LYS A 122 2.61 -21.56 -9.70
N VAL A 123 3.42 -21.16 -10.68
CA VAL A 123 4.02 -19.81 -10.73
C VAL A 123 2.92 -18.76 -10.56
N PHE A 124 3.21 -17.73 -9.77
CA PHE A 124 2.26 -16.67 -9.48
C PHE A 124 1.87 -15.90 -10.74
N HIS A 125 0.57 -15.86 -11.01
CA HIS A 125 -0.10 -15.01 -11.96
C HIS A 125 -1.45 -14.60 -11.37
N ALA A 126 -2.08 -13.55 -11.91
CA ALA A 126 -3.38 -13.05 -11.45
C ALA A 126 -4.52 -14.09 -11.50
N SER A 127 -4.32 -15.20 -12.23
CA SER A 127 -5.25 -16.33 -12.37
C SER A 127 -4.74 -17.63 -11.74
N SER A 128 -3.55 -17.63 -11.14
CA SER A 128 -2.92 -18.83 -10.57
C SER A 128 -2.43 -18.65 -9.12
N ALA A 129 -2.89 -17.60 -8.44
CA ALA A 129 -2.49 -17.36 -7.05
C ALA A 129 -2.84 -18.57 -6.16
N ASN A 130 -1.96 -18.86 -5.21
CA ASN A 130 -2.03 -20.08 -4.42
C ASN A 130 -1.20 -19.99 -3.12
N ILE A 131 -1.43 -20.92 -2.18
CA ILE A 131 -0.66 -21.02 -0.92
C ILE A 131 0.47 -22.06 -0.99
N GLY A 132 0.55 -22.81 -2.09
CA GLY A 132 1.45 -23.94 -2.25
C GLY A 132 1.08 -25.20 -1.45
N VAL A 133 1.61 -26.33 -1.90
CA VAL A 133 1.22 -27.68 -1.46
C VAL A 133 1.55 -27.94 0.00
N ILE A 134 2.71 -27.46 0.48
CA ILE A 134 3.16 -27.68 1.86
C ILE A 134 2.19 -27.01 2.84
N LEU A 135 1.84 -25.75 2.58
CA LEU A 135 0.91 -25.00 3.41
C LEU A 135 -0.52 -25.54 3.25
N LEU A 136 -0.91 -25.97 2.04
CA LEU A 136 -2.20 -26.62 1.85
C LEU A 136 -2.34 -27.90 2.70
N LEU A 137 -1.34 -28.78 2.66
CA LEU A 137 -1.32 -30.01 3.48
C LEU A 137 -1.30 -29.68 4.97
N GLY A 138 -0.51 -28.69 5.39
CA GLY A 138 -0.51 -28.19 6.76
C GLY A 138 -1.89 -27.70 7.19
N LEU A 139 -2.57 -26.91 6.35
CA LEU A 139 -3.91 -26.42 6.63
C LEU A 139 -4.92 -27.57 6.80
N VAL A 140 -4.86 -28.61 5.95
CA VAL A 140 -5.72 -29.80 6.07
C VAL A 140 -5.46 -30.54 7.38
N LEU A 141 -4.20 -30.82 7.73
CA LEU A 141 -3.83 -31.51 8.96
C LEU A 141 -4.27 -30.74 10.21
N TYR A 142 -4.03 -29.43 10.24
CA TYR A 142 -4.44 -28.57 11.35
C TYR A 142 -5.96 -28.39 11.43
N THR A 143 -6.67 -28.40 10.31
CA THR A 143 -8.15 -28.40 10.31
C THR A 143 -8.71 -29.62 11.02
N GLY A 144 -8.08 -30.78 10.86
CA GLY A 144 -8.43 -32.00 11.60
C GLY A 144 -8.33 -31.86 13.13
N MET A 145 -7.52 -30.93 13.63
CA MET A 145 -7.44 -30.66 15.07
C MET A 145 -8.68 -29.98 15.63
N LEU A 146 -9.48 -29.29 14.80
CA LEU A 146 -10.70 -28.61 15.24
C LEU A 146 -11.77 -29.58 15.78
N PHE A 147 -11.68 -30.87 15.45
CA PHE A 147 -12.54 -31.92 16.02
C PHE A 147 -12.18 -32.26 17.48
N LYS A 148 -11.02 -31.81 17.99
CA LYS A 148 -10.64 -31.94 19.40
C LYS A 148 -11.21 -30.77 20.20
N ARG A 149 -11.80 -31.04 21.37
CA ARG A 149 -12.42 -30.02 22.25
C ARG A 149 -11.46 -28.89 22.62
N ASP A 150 -10.22 -29.24 22.95
CA ASP A 150 -9.18 -28.30 23.42
C ASP A 150 -8.06 -28.13 22.39
N ALA A 151 -8.42 -27.97 21.12
CA ALA A 151 -7.46 -27.77 20.04
C ALA A 151 -6.54 -26.55 20.33
N PRO A 152 -5.20 -26.73 20.45
CA PRO A 152 -4.28 -25.62 20.57
C PRO A 152 -4.37 -24.72 19.32
N ASN A 153 -4.13 -23.42 19.52
CA ASN A 153 -4.16 -22.42 18.45
C ASN A 153 -5.45 -22.42 17.58
N ARG A 154 -6.58 -22.89 18.12
CA ARG A 154 -7.90 -22.94 17.44
C ARG A 154 -8.25 -21.64 16.69
N THR A 155 -8.00 -20.48 17.28
CA THR A 155 -8.23 -19.18 16.63
C THR A 155 -7.43 -19.02 15.34
N LEU A 156 -6.15 -19.41 15.32
CA LEU A 156 -5.28 -19.27 14.15
C LEU A 156 -5.75 -20.20 13.02
N ILE A 157 -6.18 -21.42 13.36
CA ILE A 157 -6.71 -22.39 12.39
C ILE A 157 -8.00 -21.84 11.75
N ILE A 158 -8.94 -21.33 12.56
CA ILE A 158 -10.18 -20.71 12.08
C ILE A 158 -9.88 -19.51 11.18
N LEU A 159 -8.96 -18.64 11.57
CA LEU A 159 -8.58 -17.48 10.76
C LEU A 159 -7.90 -17.89 9.45
N ALA A 160 -7.02 -18.90 9.46
CA ALA A 160 -6.38 -19.39 8.24
C ALA A 160 -7.42 -19.93 7.24
N LEU A 161 -8.38 -20.72 7.72
CA LEU A 161 -9.51 -21.20 6.91
C LEU A 161 -10.37 -20.05 6.40
N PHE A 162 -10.67 -19.07 7.26
CA PHE A 162 -11.47 -17.91 6.89
C PHE A 162 -10.79 -17.04 5.83
N PHE A 163 -9.49 -16.74 5.98
CA PHE A 163 -8.76 -15.96 4.98
C PHE A 163 -8.57 -16.72 3.67
N MET A 164 -8.47 -18.06 3.70
CA MET A 164 -8.53 -18.87 2.49
C MET A 164 -9.93 -18.76 1.84
N PHE A 165 -10.99 -18.94 2.61
CA PHE A 165 -12.38 -18.79 2.14
C PHE A 165 -12.65 -17.43 1.50
N MET A 166 -12.14 -16.34 2.10
CA MET A 166 -12.21 -14.98 1.55
C MET A 166 -11.54 -14.82 0.18
N THR A 167 -10.72 -15.76 -0.28
CA THR A 167 -10.15 -15.68 -1.64
C THR A 167 -11.05 -16.26 -2.72
N THR A 168 -12.10 -16.96 -2.30
CA THR A 168 -12.98 -17.72 -3.19
C THR A 168 -14.25 -16.95 -3.53
N ASN A 169 -14.90 -17.34 -4.62
CA ASN A 169 -16.21 -16.84 -5.03
C ASN A 169 -17.36 -17.31 -4.11
N LEU A 170 -17.08 -18.18 -3.13
CA LEU A 170 -18.04 -18.57 -2.10
C LEU A 170 -18.21 -17.47 -1.04
N PHE A 171 -17.20 -16.61 -0.85
CA PHE A 171 -17.35 -15.41 -0.05
C PHE A 171 -18.15 -14.39 -0.86
N PRO A 172 -19.18 -13.73 -0.28
CA PRO A 172 -20.11 -12.89 -1.02
C PRO A 172 -19.51 -11.51 -1.34
N TRP A 173 -18.42 -11.48 -2.10
CA TRP A 173 -17.69 -10.26 -2.48
C TRP A 173 -18.55 -9.25 -3.22
N GLN A 174 -19.60 -9.70 -3.93
CA GLN A 174 -20.55 -8.83 -4.62
C GLN A 174 -21.21 -7.82 -3.67
N LEU A 175 -21.40 -8.18 -2.39
CA LEU A 175 -21.94 -7.26 -1.38
C LEU A 175 -20.98 -6.10 -1.04
N PHE A 176 -19.71 -6.22 -1.42
CA PHE A 176 -18.63 -5.31 -1.05
C PHE A 176 -18.05 -4.52 -2.22
N ASP A 177 -18.49 -4.78 -3.46
CA ASP A 177 -17.96 -4.13 -4.68
C ASP A 177 -18.08 -2.59 -4.64
N GLN A 178 -19.11 -2.07 -3.97
CA GLN A 178 -19.35 -0.63 -3.81
C GLN A 178 -18.93 -0.10 -2.42
N THR A 179 -18.13 -0.86 -1.68
CA THR A 179 -17.64 -0.48 -0.35
C THR A 179 -16.15 -0.18 -0.41
N PRO A 180 -15.57 0.49 0.63
CA PRO A 180 -14.14 0.67 0.71
C PRO A 180 -13.33 -0.63 0.58
N LEU A 181 -13.89 -1.81 0.94
CA LEU A 181 -13.18 -3.08 0.78
C LEU A 181 -12.84 -3.43 -0.67
N ASN A 182 -13.48 -2.80 -1.66
CA ASN A 182 -13.10 -2.98 -3.07
C ASN A 182 -11.68 -2.45 -3.36
N THR A 183 -11.09 -1.59 -2.51
CA THR A 183 -9.67 -1.18 -2.63
C THR A 183 -8.71 -2.35 -2.46
N ILE A 184 -9.16 -3.47 -1.88
CA ILE A 184 -8.38 -4.70 -1.84
C ILE A 184 -8.19 -5.28 -3.22
N GLN A 185 -9.07 -5.02 -4.22
CA GLN A 185 -9.05 -5.40 -5.65
C GLN A 185 -8.95 -6.90 -5.97
N PHE A 186 -8.13 -7.63 -5.22
CA PHE A 186 -7.59 -8.93 -5.53
C PHE A 186 -7.64 -9.80 -4.28
N PRO A 187 -8.65 -10.68 -4.16
CA PRO A 187 -8.84 -11.53 -2.99
C PRO A 187 -7.63 -12.40 -2.63
N TRP A 188 -6.80 -12.77 -3.62
CA TRP A 188 -5.57 -13.53 -3.34
C TRP A 188 -4.61 -12.83 -2.38
N ARG A 189 -4.72 -11.50 -2.17
CA ARG A 189 -3.92 -10.79 -1.17
C ARG A 189 -4.17 -11.33 0.25
N PHE A 190 -5.33 -11.90 0.55
CA PHE A 190 -5.61 -12.56 1.84
C PHE A 190 -4.83 -13.86 2.06
N LEU A 191 -4.35 -14.51 0.99
CA LEU A 191 -3.48 -15.70 1.10
C LEU A 191 -2.22 -15.40 1.90
N SER A 192 -1.77 -14.15 1.94
CA SER A 192 -0.65 -13.74 2.76
C SER A 192 -0.84 -13.99 4.26
N ILE A 193 -2.04 -13.72 4.78
CA ILE A 193 -2.39 -13.96 6.18
C ILE A 193 -2.56 -15.47 6.39
N ALA A 194 -3.25 -16.17 5.48
CA ALA A 194 -3.40 -17.62 5.55
C ALA A 194 -2.02 -18.31 5.61
N THR A 195 -1.10 -17.94 4.72
CA THR A 195 0.28 -18.43 4.67
C THR A 195 1.03 -18.17 5.97
N LEU A 196 0.96 -16.96 6.52
CA LEU A 196 1.57 -16.64 7.82
C LEU A 196 1.06 -17.58 8.92
N LEU A 197 -0.26 -17.72 9.02
CA LEU A 197 -0.90 -18.47 10.09
C LEU A 197 -0.58 -19.96 9.99
N VAL A 198 -0.65 -20.53 8.79
CA VAL A 198 -0.33 -21.95 8.58
C VAL A 198 1.15 -22.22 8.77
N ALA A 199 2.04 -21.34 8.30
CA ALA A 199 3.47 -21.47 8.53
C ALA A 199 3.80 -21.45 10.04
N PHE A 200 3.15 -20.54 10.80
CA PHE A 200 3.29 -20.52 12.26
C PHE A 200 2.79 -21.83 12.89
N LEU A 201 1.62 -22.32 12.48
CA LEU A 201 1.08 -23.59 13.00
C LEU A 201 2.05 -24.74 12.75
N ILE A 202 2.52 -24.93 11.52
CA ILE A 202 3.51 -25.96 11.19
C ILE A 202 4.76 -25.82 12.07
N ALA A 203 5.33 -24.61 12.19
CA ALA A 203 6.52 -24.37 12.99
C ALA A 203 6.32 -24.57 14.50
N ASN A 204 5.12 -24.31 15.01
CA ASN A 204 4.78 -24.50 16.43
C ASN A 204 4.66 -25.98 16.83
N ASP A 205 4.45 -26.88 15.85
CA ASP A 205 4.44 -28.33 16.03
C ASP A 205 3.46 -28.82 17.11
N ASP A 206 2.22 -28.31 17.13
CA ASP A 206 1.20 -28.78 18.07
C ASP A 206 0.78 -30.24 17.82
N LEU A 207 1.06 -30.76 16.62
CA LEU A 207 0.90 -32.17 16.27
C LEU A 207 2.03 -33.06 16.82
N GLY A 208 3.13 -32.46 17.30
CA GLY A 208 4.30 -33.18 17.82
C GLY A 208 5.05 -34.01 16.78
N LEU A 209 4.89 -33.69 15.49
CA LEU A 209 5.54 -34.41 14.39
C LEU A 209 7.06 -34.22 14.45
N PHE A 210 7.52 -32.99 14.68
CA PHE A 210 8.94 -32.69 14.77
C PHE A 210 9.54 -33.21 16.08
N LYS A 211 8.77 -33.19 17.17
CA LYS A 211 9.18 -33.84 18.42
C LYS A 211 9.34 -35.36 18.27
N ARG A 212 8.41 -36.02 17.57
CA ARG A 212 8.42 -37.47 17.35
C ARG A 212 9.48 -37.90 16.33
N TYR A 213 9.71 -37.10 15.30
CA TYR A 213 10.67 -37.36 14.24
C TYR A 213 11.55 -36.12 14.01
N PRO A 214 12.62 -35.91 14.81
CA PRO A 214 13.42 -34.68 14.72
C PRO A 214 14.03 -34.41 13.35
N SER A 215 14.43 -35.46 12.61
CA SER A 215 14.95 -35.35 11.24
C SER A 215 13.94 -34.80 10.24
N SER A 216 12.63 -34.85 10.53
CA SER A 216 11.59 -34.32 9.65
C SER A 216 11.68 -32.79 9.47
N GLN A 217 12.28 -32.06 10.42
CA GLN A 217 12.56 -30.62 10.25
C GLN A 217 13.54 -30.36 9.11
N LEU A 218 14.61 -31.15 9.02
CA LEU A 218 15.60 -31.04 7.94
C LEU A 218 15.01 -31.47 6.60
N VAL A 219 14.20 -32.54 6.60
CA VAL A 219 13.47 -32.98 5.40
C VAL A 219 12.54 -31.87 4.92
N LEU A 220 11.73 -31.28 5.80
CA LEU A 220 10.83 -30.18 5.44
C LEU A 220 11.59 -28.97 4.90
N ALA A 221 12.68 -28.56 5.57
CA ALA A 221 13.51 -27.45 5.10
C ALA A 221 14.10 -27.73 3.71
N THR A 222 14.57 -28.97 3.46
CA THR A 222 15.10 -29.38 2.16
C THR A 222 14.02 -29.37 1.09
N VAL A 223 12.82 -29.88 1.38
CA VAL A 223 11.67 -29.87 0.46
C VAL A 223 11.25 -28.44 0.13
N ILE A 224 11.25 -27.53 1.11
CA ILE A 224 10.98 -26.10 0.87
C ILE A 224 12.04 -25.49 -0.05
N LEU A 225 13.33 -25.71 0.22
CA LEU A 225 14.42 -25.16 -0.60
C LEU A 225 14.40 -25.69 -2.04
N LEU A 226 14.13 -26.99 -2.22
CA LEU A 226 13.94 -27.58 -3.55
C LEU A 226 12.72 -26.98 -4.25
N GLY A 227 11.60 -26.82 -3.52
CA GLY A 227 10.40 -26.17 -4.04
C GLY A 227 10.64 -24.74 -4.51
N VAL A 228 11.40 -23.95 -3.75
CA VAL A 228 11.81 -22.60 -4.16
C VAL A 228 12.66 -22.65 -5.43
N GLY A 229 13.65 -23.54 -5.50
CA GLY A 229 14.49 -23.68 -6.71
C GLY A 229 13.69 -24.06 -7.95
N LEU A 230 12.73 -24.99 -7.83
CA LEU A 230 11.83 -25.37 -8.91
C LEU A 230 10.90 -24.22 -9.32
N TYR A 231 10.33 -23.51 -8.34
CA TYR A 231 9.47 -22.35 -8.58
C TYR A 231 10.21 -21.24 -9.33
N GLU A 232 11.43 -20.89 -8.91
CA GLU A 232 12.24 -19.86 -9.57
C GLU A 232 12.58 -20.26 -11.01
N LYS A 233 12.93 -21.53 -11.24
CA LYS A 233 13.16 -22.05 -12.60
C LYS A 233 11.90 -21.92 -13.46
N GLU A 234 10.75 -22.39 -12.98
CA GLU A 234 9.50 -22.33 -13.73
C GLU A 234 9.06 -20.88 -13.98
N SER A 235 9.31 -19.97 -13.03
CA SER A 235 9.05 -18.54 -13.17
C SER A 235 9.85 -17.93 -14.32
N ILE A 236 11.15 -18.23 -14.38
CA ILE A 236 12.03 -17.81 -15.48
C ILE A 236 11.58 -18.40 -16.82
N ASP A 237 11.21 -19.68 -16.84
CA ASP A 237 10.76 -20.38 -18.05
C ASP A 237 9.40 -19.83 -18.56
N THR A 238 8.48 -19.48 -17.66
CA THR A 238 7.12 -19.02 -17.97
C THR A 238 7.08 -17.57 -18.45
N GLU A 239 7.82 -16.66 -17.80
CA GLU A 239 7.81 -15.24 -18.15
C GLU A 239 8.63 -14.92 -19.40
N GLY A 240 9.38 -15.91 -19.91
CA GLY A 240 10.33 -15.75 -21.00
C GLY A 240 11.50 -14.85 -20.61
N LYS A 241 12.50 -14.75 -21.50
CA LYS A 241 13.58 -13.77 -21.34
C LYS A 241 13.03 -12.36 -21.58
N ARG A 242 12.41 -11.73 -20.58
CA ARG A 242 12.08 -10.29 -20.57
C ARG A 242 13.34 -9.43 -20.47
N LEU A 243 14.28 -9.64 -21.39
CA LEU A 243 15.48 -8.83 -21.52
C LEU A 243 15.08 -7.54 -22.24
N LEU A 244 14.76 -6.51 -21.47
CA LEU A 244 14.63 -5.15 -22.00
C LEU A 244 16.02 -4.54 -22.11
N SER A 245 16.37 -4.04 -23.30
CA SER A 245 17.60 -3.26 -23.45
C SER A 245 17.46 -1.92 -22.73
N HIS A 246 18.57 -1.38 -22.23
CA HIS A 246 18.59 -0.05 -21.60
C HIS A 246 18.02 1.03 -22.54
N GLN A 247 18.35 0.94 -23.83
CA GLN A 247 17.84 1.86 -24.86
C GLN A 247 16.30 1.82 -24.98
N SER A 248 15.68 0.65 -24.82
CA SER A 248 14.21 0.53 -24.83
C SER A 248 13.57 1.18 -23.60
N TYR A 249 14.29 1.19 -22.48
CA TYR A 249 13.85 1.80 -21.24
C TYR A 249 13.91 3.34 -21.31
N ASP A 250 14.97 3.90 -21.88
CA ASP A 250 15.15 5.36 -22.00
C ASP A 250 14.18 6.03 -22.99
N GLN A 251 13.54 5.24 -23.87
CA GLN A 251 12.56 5.72 -24.85
C GLN A 251 11.11 5.70 -24.35
N THR A 252 10.89 5.34 -23.08
CA THR A 252 9.53 5.19 -22.54
C THR A 252 8.80 6.54 -22.49
N ASN A 253 7.51 6.55 -22.85
CA ASN A 253 6.71 7.77 -22.77
C ASN A 253 6.70 8.31 -21.34
N SER A 254 6.97 9.60 -21.17
CA SER A 254 6.95 10.33 -19.89
C SER A 254 5.62 10.21 -19.10
N TYR A 255 4.50 9.93 -19.75
CA TYR A 255 3.19 9.67 -19.13
C TYR A 255 2.92 8.20 -18.83
N TYR A 256 3.82 7.28 -19.20
CA TYR A 256 3.65 5.86 -18.91
C TYR A 256 3.88 5.57 -17.43
N ILE A 257 2.79 5.31 -16.69
CA ILE A 257 2.80 5.04 -15.24
C ILE A 257 2.28 3.63 -14.89
N GLY A 258 2.14 2.77 -15.90
CA GLY A 258 1.71 1.37 -15.72
C GLY A 258 0.33 1.26 -15.03
N ALA A 259 0.23 0.35 -14.05
CA ALA A 259 -0.98 0.12 -13.28
C ALA A 259 -1.32 1.28 -12.29
N GLY A 260 -0.41 2.24 -12.08
CA GLY A 260 -0.63 3.38 -11.18
C GLY A 260 -1.63 4.43 -11.70
N HIS A 261 -2.22 4.23 -12.88
CA HIS A 261 -3.19 5.15 -13.47
C HIS A 261 -4.49 5.28 -12.66
N GLU A 262 -4.76 4.35 -11.73
CA GLU A 262 -5.84 4.50 -10.75
C GLU A 262 -5.69 5.75 -9.86
N TYR A 263 -4.47 6.28 -9.70
CA TYR A 263 -4.21 7.49 -8.91
C TYR A 263 -4.22 8.77 -9.76
N LEU A 264 -4.74 8.72 -10.99
CA LEU A 264 -4.98 9.89 -11.81
C LEU A 264 -6.30 10.58 -11.42
N PRO A 265 -6.40 11.91 -11.58
CA PRO A 265 -7.68 12.61 -11.53
C PRO A 265 -8.70 11.97 -12.49
N THR A 266 -9.99 12.03 -12.15
CA THR A 266 -11.05 11.41 -12.96
C THR A 266 -11.15 11.94 -14.39
N GLU A 267 -10.73 13.19 -14.57
CA GLU A 267 -10.74 13.96 -15.80
C GLU A 267 -9.61 13.54 -16.76
N VAL A 268 -8.58 12.83 -16.28
CA VAL A 268 -7.50 12.36 -17.15
C VAL A 268 -7.92 11.11 -17.91
N ASP A 269 -7.94 11.19 -19.23
CA ASP A 269 -7.98 10.01 -20.09
C ASP A 269 -6.55 9.47 -20.29
N TYR A 270 -6.27 8.33 -19.66
CA TYR A 270 -4.94 7.73 -19.69
C TYR A 270 -4.52 7.24 -21.09
N GLU A 271 -5.47 6.74 -21.89
CA GLU A 271 -5.18 6.23 -23.23
C GLU A 271 -4.90 7.37 -24.23
N ILE A 272 -5.46 8.55 -23.99
CA ILE A 272 -5.15 9.76 -24.75
C ILE A 272 -3.78 10.32 -24.32
N ILE A 273 -3.57 10.57 -23.02
CA ILE A 273 -2.36 11.25 -22.54
C ILE A 273 -1.09 10.42 -22.82
N LYS A 274 -1.18 9.09 -22.75
CA LYS A 274 -0.08 8.16 -23.08
C LYS A 274 0.32 8.18 -24.55
N LYS A 275 -0.47 8.76 -25.45
CA LYS A 275 -0.10 8.94 -26.88
C LYS A 275 0.69 10.23 -27.11
N ILE A 276 0.66 11.17 -26.17
CA ILE A 276 1.40 12.43 -26.24
C ILE A 276 2.88 12.14 -26.03
N LYS A 277 3.68 12.19 -27.11
CA LYS A 277 5.13 11.95 -27.03
C LYS A 277 5.91 13.17 -26.57
N ASN A 278 5.46 14.36 -27.00
CA ASN A 278 6.09 15.63 -26.69
C ASN A 278 5.16 16.46 -25.82
N ARG A 279 5.57 16.75 -24.59
CA ARG A 279 4.83 17.62 -23.67
C ARG A 279 4.92 19.05 -24.19
N GLN A 280 3.77 19.69 -24.41
CA GLN A 280 3.68 21.07 -24.88
C GLN A 280 2.58 21.81 -24.09
N LEU A 281 2.72 23.12 -24.00
CA LEU A 281 1.65 23.99 -23.50
C LEU A 281 0.47 23.95 -24.46
N THR A 282 -0.75 23.99 -23.93
CA THR A 282 -1.98 24.16 -24.73
C THR A 282 -2.61 25.50 -24.38
N TYR A 283 -2.87 26.34 -25.37
CA TYR A 283 -3.42 27.69 -25.19
C TYR A 283 -4.02 28.19 -26.50
N ASP A 284 -4.88 29.19 -26.43
CA ASP A 284 -5.42 29.88 -27.60
C ASP A 284 -4.47 30.99 -28.07
N ASN A 285 -3.96 30.86 -29.31
CA ASN A 285 -3.06 31.86 -29.91
C ASN A 285 -3.76 33.20 -30.18
N GLU A 286 -5.09 33.25 -30.24
CA GLU A 286 -5.85 34.51 -30.36
C GLU A 286 -5.89 35.27 -29.03
N GLU A 287 -5.78 34.57 -27.90
CA GLU A 287 -5.87 35.14 -26.54
C GLU A 287 -4.50 35.47 -25.94
N VAL A 288 -3.46 34.67 -26.20
CA VAL A 288 -2.14 34.83 -25.58
C VAL A 288 -0.99 34.49 -26.52
N GLU A 289 0.09 35.28 -26.43
CA GLU A 289 1.39 34.96 -27.04
C GLU A 289 2.33 34.38 -25.98
N ILE A 290 2.98 33.26 -26.28
CA ILE A 290 3.91 32.56 -25.38
C ILE A 290 5.32 32.52 -25.99
N LYS A 291 6.35 32.81 -25.18
CA LYS A 291 7.77 32.80 -25.57
C LYS A 291 8.63 32.14 -24.50
N LYS A 292 9.84 31.71 -24.88
CA LYS A 292 10.86 31.14 -23.99
C LYS A 292 10.32 30.05 -23.06
N VAL A 293 9.68 29.04 -23.64
CA VAL A 293 9.20 27.89 -22.87
C VAL A 293 10.39 27.06 -22.41
N GLU A 294 10.55 26.93 -21.09
CA GLU A 294 11.53 26.07 -20.44
C GLU A 294 10.77 25.07 -19.57
N MET A 295 11.03 23.78 -19.79
CA MET A 295 10.38 22.70 -19.05
C MET A 295 11.44 21.84 -18.37
N THR A 296 11.36 21.77 -17.04
CA THR A 296 12.16 20.85 -16.23
C THR A 296 11.30 19.67 -15.79
N PHE A 297 11.87 18.77 -14.99
CA PHE A 297 11.14 17.65 -14.42
C PHE A 297 9.98 18.11 -13.49
N ASP A 298 10.18 19.21 -12.77
CA ASP A 298 9.32 19.68 -11.66
C ASP A 298 8.67 21.05 -11.91
N SER A 299 8.99 21.72 -13.02
CA SER A 299 8.47 23.04 -13.33
C SER A 299 8.33 23.34 -14.82
N VAL A 300 7.44 24.27 -15.15
CA VAL A 300 7.36 24.89 -16.49
C VAL A 300 7.41 26.40 -16.35
N ALA A 301 8.35 27.03 -17.06
CA ALA A 301 8.54 28.46 -17.10
C ALA A 301 8.32 29.00 -18.52
N PHE A 302 7.69 30.17 -18.63
CA PHE A 302 7.52 30.85 -19.91
C PHE A 302 7.19 32.34 -19.75
N ASP A 303 7.50 33.11 -20.78
CA ASP A 303 7.08 34.50 -20.94
C ASP A 303 5.71 34.53 -21.66
N TYR A 304 4.80 35.40 -21.23
CA TYR A 304 3.47 35.52 -21.81
C TYR A 304 3.03 36.99 -22.02
N GLN A 305 2.13 37.18 -22.98
CA GLN A 305 1.45 38.45 -23.27
C GLN A 305 0.01 38.18 -23.68
N THR A 306 -0.96 38.61 -22.88
CA THR A 306 -2.38 38.57 -23.29
C THR A 306 -2.64 39.58 -24.41
N LYS A 307 -3.57 39.23 -25.30
CA LYS A 307 -3.94 40.02 -26.48
C LYS A 307 -5.29 40.70 -26.25
N ASN A 308 -6.34 40.21 -26.90
CA ASN A 308 -7.68 40.82 -26.92
C ASN A 308 -8.54 40.41 -25.71
N THR A 309 -7.98 39.67 -24.76
CA THR A 309 -8.65 39.20 -23.55
C THR A 309 -8.03 39.83 -22.31
N LYS A 310 -8.86 40.06 -21.28
CA LYS A 310 -8.37 40.52 -19.97
C LYS A 310 -7.56 39.43 -19.25
N GLU A 311 -7.89 38.18 -19.52
CA GLU A 311 -7.29 37.01 -18.93
C GLU A 311 -7.31 35.89 -19.98
N ALA A 312 -6.23 35.12 -20.06
CA ALA A 312 -6.10 33.97 -20.95
C ALA A 312 -5.68 32.74 -20.13
N THR A 313 -6.21 31.58 -20.48
CA THR A 313 -5.86 30.31 -19.81
C THR A 313 -4.79 29.58 -20.61
N VAL A 314 -3.74 29.14 -19.93
CA VAL A 314 -2.70 28.28 -20.47
C VAL A 314 -2.70 26.97 -19.70
N THR A 315 -2.87 25.86 -20.41
CA THR A 315 -2.76 24.51 -19.84
C THR A 315 -1.31 24.03 -19.93
N VAL A 316 -0.74 23.71 -18.78
CA VAL A 316 0.59 23.14 -18.62
C VAL A 316 0.49 21.61 -18.67
N PRO A 317 1.42 20.89 -19.35
CA PRO A 317 1.36 19.44 -19.54
C PRO A 317 1.76 18.65 -18.28
N PHE A 318 1.32 19.09 -17.11
CA PHE A 318 1.40 18.36 -15.85
C PHE A 318 0.01 17.86 -15.46
N ILE A 319 -0.05 16.63 -14.97
CA ILE A 319 -1.28 16.07 -14.40
C ILE A 319 -1.56 16.81 -13.11
N TYR A 320 -2.78 17.29 -12.94
CA TYR A 320 -3.11 18.11 -11.78
C TYR A 320 -3.13 17.28 -10.49
N TYR A 321 -2.41 17.78 -9.50
CA TYR A 321 -2.53 17.39 -8.09
C TYR A 321 -2.65 18.67 -7.26
N TYR A 322 -3.41 18.63 -6.17
CA TYR A 322 -3.58 19.79 -5.31
C TYR A 322 -2.23 20.22 -4.71
N GLY A 323 -1.81 21.46 -4.97
CA GLY A 323 -0.49 21.97 -4.55
C GLY A 323 0.30 22.63 -5.68
N TYR A 324 -0.08 22.47 -6.95
CA TYR A 324 0.50 23.27 -8.04
C TYR A 324 0.16 24.75 -7.89
N GLN A 325 1.19 25.59 -7.98
CA GLN A 325 1.11 27.05 -7.89
C GLN A 325 1.80 27.68 -9.09
N ALA A 326 1.29 28.83 -9.51
CA ALA A 326 1.91 29.67 -10.52
C ALA A 326 2.53 30.90 -9.84
N LYS A 327 3.84 31.02 -9.98
CA LYS A 327 4.60 32.20 -9.58
C LYS A 327 4.65 33.15 -10.78
N ILE A 328 3.87 34.22 -10.74
CA ILE A 328 3.73 35.20 -11.82
C ILE A 328 4.52 36.46 -11.47
N VAL A 329 5.36 36.92 -12.40
CA VAL A 329 6.08 38.19 -12.31
C VAL A 329 5.58 39.11 -13.42
N SER A 330 4.87 40.17 -13.04
CA SER A 330 4.34 41.20 -13.96
C SER A 330 4.64 42.59 -13.42
N ASN A 331 5.12 43.50 -14.27
CA ASN A 331 5.46 44.89 -13.92
C ASN A 331 6.36 45.01 -12.67
N GLY A 332 7.32 44.09 -12.51
CA GLY A 332 8.25 44.04 -11.37
C GLY A 332 7.65 43.54 -10.05
N LYS A 333 6.38 43.12 -10.04
CA LYS A 333 5.72 42.54 -8.86
C LYS A 333 5.55 41.04 -9.02
N GLU A 334 5.84 40.32 -7.93
CA GLU A 334 5.67 38.89 -7.83
C GLU A 334 4.34 38.55 -7.14
N LYS A 335 3.58 37.62 -7.72
CA LYS A 335 2.35 37.07 -7.15
C LYS A 335 2.35 35.55 -7.28
N ILE A 336 1.95 34.87 -6.21
CA ILE A 336 1.72 33.42 -6.23
C ILE A 336 0.22 33.20 -6.27
N VAL A 337 -0.24 32.43 -7.26
CA VAL A 337 -1.64 32.04 -7.40
C VAL A 337 -1.78 30.53 -7.47
N PRO A 338 -2.85 29.95 -6.89
CA PRO A 338 -3.13 28.53 -7.06
C PRO A 338 -3.49 28.25 -8.53
N THR A 339 -3.07 27.09 -9.03
CA THR A 339 -3.52 26.59 -10.33
C THR A 339 -4.84 25.83 -10.21
N VAL A 340 -5.50 25.59 -11.34
CA VAL A 340 -6.81 24.94 -11.39
C VAL A 340 -6.71 23.63 -12.18
N LEU A 341 -7.53 22.66 -11.79
CA LEU A 341 -7.72 21.41 -12.53
C LEU A 341 -8.49 21.69 -13.82
N ASN A 342 -7.86 21.41 -14.96
CA ASN A 342 -8.54 21.44 -16.26
C ASN A 342 -9.59 20.32 -16.30
N LYS A 343 -10.88 20.69 -16.45
CA LYS A 343 -11.98 19.72 -16.34
C LYS A 343 -12.13 18.79 -17.55
N GLN A 344 -11.48 19.11 -18.65
CA GLN A 344 -11.54 18.35 -19.90
C GLN A 344 -10.37 17.38 -20.03
N THR A 345 -9.20 17.73 -19.50
CA THR A 345 -7.95 16.97 -19.70
C THR A 345 -7.35 16.42 -18.40
N GLY A 346 -7.76 16.95 -17.24
CA GLY A 346 -7.16 16.65 -15.94
C GLY A 346 -5.74 17.21 -15.74
N LEU A 347 -5.32 18.12 -16.62
CA LEU A 347 -4.04 18.81 -16.54
C LEU A 347 -4.12 20.09 -15.70
N VAL A 348 -3.00 20.79 -15.54
CA VAL A 348 -2.87 22.02 -14.78
C VAL A 348 -3.19 23.24 -15.66
N ASP A 349 -4.22 24.00 -15.29
CA ASP A 349 -4.53 25.30 -15.88
C ASP A 349 -4.00 26.46 -15.03
N VAL A 350 -3.42 27.45 -15.70
CA VAL A 350 -3.06 28.75 -15.13
C VAL A 350 -3.75 29.87 -15.90
N SER A 351 -4.41 30.76 -15.17
CA SER A 351 -4.98 31.97 -15.74
C SER A 351 -4.00 33.13 -15.61
N LEU A 352 -3.75 33.81 -16.74
CA LEU A 352 -2.71 34.82 -16.88
C LEU A 352 -3.33 36.11 -17.42
N ALA A 353 -2.91 37.24 -16.87
CA ALA A 353 -3.36 38.57 -17.27
C ALA A 353 -2.16 39.46 -17.58
N ASP A 354 -2.38 40.41 -18.49
CA ASP A 354 -1.40 41.38 -18.96
C ASP A 354 -0.14 40.71 -19.57
N LYS A 355 1.03 41.23 -19.23
CA LYS A 355 2.34 40.73 -19.67
C LYS A 355 3.13 40.29 -18.45
N GLY A 356 3.85 39.18 -18.56
CA GLY A 356 4.75 38.75 -17.51
C GLY A 356 5.55 37.51 -17.86
N SER A 357 6.22 36.98 -16.84
CA SER A 357 6.76 35.63 -16.84
C SER A 357 6.06 34.82 -15.76
N VAL A 358 5.92 33.51 -16.00
CA VAL A 358 5.31 32.60 -15.04
C VAL A 358 6.17 31.35 -14.89
N VAL A 359 6.23 30.85 -13.66
CA VAL A 359 6.78 29.54 -13.33
C VAL A 359 5.69 28.73 -12.62
N VAL A 360 5.30 27.62 -13.22
CA VAL A 360 4.32 26.68 -12.65
C VAL A 360 5.07 25.49 -12.07
N SER A 361 4.90 25.24 -10.77
CA SER A 361 5.53 24.10 -10.07
C SER A 361 4.71 23.65 -8.87
N TYR A 362 4.96 22.43 -8.40
CA TYR A 362 4.30 21.90 -7.20
C TYR A 362 4.93 22.47 -5.93
N GLN A 363 4.12 22.98 -5.01
CA GLN A 363 4.56 23.52 -3.74
C GLN A 363 3.97 22.73 -2.57
N PRO A 364 4.79 22.23 -1.62
CA PRO A 364 4.29 21.48 -0.48
C PRO A 364 3.33 22.32 0.36
N THR A 365 2.15 21.75 0.62
CA THR A 365 1.10 22.40 1.42
C THR A 365 1.50 22.49 2.90
N TRP A 366 0.78 23.31 3.66
CA TRP A 366 0.96 23.34 5.12
C TRP A 366 0.63 22.00 5.78
N ALA A 367 -0.38 21.28 5.30
CA ALA A 367 -0.72 19.96 5.82
C ALA A 367 0.43 18.96 5.61
N GLN A 368 1.07 18.98 4.44
CA GLN A 368 2.26 18.17 4.14
C GLN A 368 3.44 18.52 5.07
N LYS A 369 3.74 19.81 5.23
CA LYS A 369 4.84 20.28 6.10
C LYS A 369 4.62 19.91 7.57
N ILE A 370 3.42 20.13 8.09
CA ILE A 370 3.07 19.85 9.50
C ILE A 370 3.10 18.34 9.75
N SER A 371 2.49 17.54 8.89
CA SER A 371 2.43 16.09 9.05
C SER A 371 3.81 15.43 8.99
N LEU A 372 4.71 15.92 8.11
CA LEU A 372 6.11 15.52 8.10
C LEU A 372 6.80 15.83 9.44
N GLY A 373 6.60 17.04 9.96
CA GLY A 373 7.11 17.45 11.27
C GLY A 373 6.61 16.57 12.42
N ILE A 374 5.34 16.18 12.39
CA ILE A 374 4.74 15.26 13.38
C ILE A 374 5.41 13.88 13.31
N SER A 375 5.57 13.31 12.12
CA SER A 375 6.19 11.98 11.97
C SER A 375 7.66 11.98 12.39
N ILE A 376 8.44 13.00 12.01
CA ILE A 376 9.84 13.15 12.43
C ILE A 376 9.93 13.29 13.96
N SER A 377 9.11 14.16 14.56
CA SER A 377 9.09 14.36 16.01
C SER A 377 8.71 13.08 16.75
N THR A 378 7.71 12.35 16.25
CA THR A 378 7.27 11.07 16.82
C THR A 378 8.39 10.03 16.78
N LEU A 379 9.12 9.95 15.66
CA LEU A 379 10.27 9.05 15.53
C LEU A 379 11.38 9.40 16.53
N LEU A 380 11.75 10.68 16.63
CA LEU A 380 12.79 11.14 17.55
C LEU A 380 12.42 10.89 19.02
N VAL A 381 11.20 11.22 19.42
CA VAL A 381 10.68 10.93 20.76
C VAL A 381 10.68 9.43 21.04
N GLY A 382 10.27 8.61 20.06
CA GLY A 382 10.31 7.16 20.17
C GLY A 382 11.72 6.60 20.40
N ILE A 383 12.71 7.10 19.67
CA ILE A 383 14.12 6.71 19.81
C ILE A 383 14.66 7.14 21.18
N MET A 384 14.43 8.40 21.58
CA MET A 384 14.88 8.93 22.87
C MET A 384 14.25 8.17 24.04
N TRP A 385 12.96 7.88 23.98
CA TRP A 385 12.27 7.11 25.01
C TRP A 385 12.86 5.70 25.15
N GLN A 386 13.12 5.00 24.04
CA GLN A 386 13.77 3.70 24.07
C GLN A 386 15.21 3.75 24.61
N GLY A 387 15.99 4.76 24.20
CA GLY A 387 17.36 4.98 24.68
C GLY A 387 17.41 5.27 26.19
N GLY A 388 16.61 6.21 26.66
CA GLY A 388 16.53 6.60 28.07
C GLY A 388 16.07 5.46 28.98
N THR A 389 15.10 4.65 28.52
CA THR A 389 14.62 3.49 29.29
C THR A 389 15.73 2.44 29.46
N ARG A 390 16.55 2.20 28.43
CA ARG A 390 17.70 1.26 28.52
C ARG A 390 18.80 1.77 29.46
N VAL A 391 19.08 3.07 29.47
CA VAL A 391 20.06 3.69 30.37
C VAL A 391 19.60 3.58 31.83
N LEU A 392 18.33 3.89 32.12
CA LEU A 392 17.76 3.79 33.46
C LEU A 392 17.74 2.35 34.01
N VAL A 393 17.45 1.36 33.16
CA VAL A 393 17.53 -0.06 33.55
C VAL A 393 18.97 -0.48 33.86
N ARG A 394 19.96 -0.06 33.06
CA ARG A 394 21.38 -0.32 33.34
C ARG A 394 21.86 0.33 34.63
N LEU A 395 21.38 1.53 34.96
CA LEU A 395 21.72 2.21 36.21
C LEU A 395 21.10 1.54 37.44
N LYS A 396 19.89 0.98 37.32
CA LYS A 396 19.25 0.21 38.41
C LYS A 396 19.86 -1.18 38.65
N LEU A 397 20.52 -1.76 37.66
CA LEU A 397 21.24 -3.04 37.80
C LEU A 397 22.67 -2.87 38.33
N LYS A 398 23.18 -1.63 38.39
CA LYS A 398 24.51 -1.28 38.95
C LYS A 398 24.46 -0.80 40.41
N LYS A 399 23.27 -0.63 40.97
CA LYS A 399 23.01 -0.44 42.39
C LYS A 399 22.44 -1.73 42.94
#